data_AF-A0A9P5JH95-F1
#
_entry.id   AF-A0A9P5JH95-F1
#
_cell.length_a   1.000
_cell.length_b   1.000
_cell.length_c   1.000
_cell.angle_alpha   90.00
_cell.angle_beta   90.00
_cell.angle_gamma   90.00
#
_symmetry.space_group_name_H-M   'P 1'
#
loop_
_entity.id
_entity.type
_entity.pdbx_description
1 polymer ?
#
loop_
_entity_poly.entity_id
_entity_poly.type
_entity_poly.pdbx_seq_one_letter_code
_entity_poly.pdbx_strand_id
1 'polypeptide(L)'
;MGPNRSVIANAAQQLGRFHLPPFEALPILMYHKNRRNLARSRVWRLVAESDEMIEAATNLESQVKALLASLTQWKARVANSLAGILSLPTELLQRIFTFVVSGDLLAPNQSITLSHVCSRWRRASVDLPALWVRLRLVPPKGNEALRELSQRARGAAIKLSIDFKHARPLNLERHVGPELVEKIAELSVMSSLGPSSMILPQHPPAKLIAFSETSNNSKPSLITSPSLSHIQRLEMRNVTFPISSVIDPLPFPYLTSISLSSVTSHHLIQFLRSAQAPLLHDLQIESSDYRYPSDPMPPHIVDSLVHLKIVDSPYMLPSLFWAFEFPNLETFHLECRTHQPGMTGVTYDNSVRAVMKEVSALSSRRRGPLFLANTINP
;
A
#
# COMPACT_ATOMS: atom_id res chain seq x y z
N MET A 1 -28.22 14.28 -59.75
CA MET A 1 -28.89 14.75 -60.98
C MET A 1 -28.69 13.69 -62.05
N GLY A 2 -29.67 12.80 -62.23
CA GLY A 2 -29.61 11.73 -63.23
C GLY A 2 -30.24 12.17 -64.56
N PRO A 3 -29.80 11.65 -65.71
CA PRO A 3 -30.35 12.04 -66.99
C PRO A 3 -31.82 11.60 -67.13
N ASN A 4 -32.59 12.52 -67.69
CA ASN A 4 -34.05 12.51 -67.85
C ASN A 4 -34.48 11.31 -68.70
N ARG A 5 -35.14 10.30 -68.09
CA ARG A 5 -35.62 9.08 -68.76
C ARG A 5 -36.61 9.36 -69.91
N SER A 6 -37.20 10.56 -69.97
CA SER A 6 -38.12 10.97 -71.03
C SER A 6 -37.45 11.29 -72.37
N VAL A 7 -36.15 11.60 -72.40
CA VAL A 7 -35.45 11.95 -73.65
C VAL A 7 -35.07 10.69 -74.45
N ILE A 8 -34.82 9.56 -73.79
CA ILE A 8 -34.45 8.30 -74.45
C ILE A 8 -35.69 7.62 -75.09
N ALA A 9 -36.88 7.79 -74.50
CA ALA A 9 -38.11 7.20 -75.03
C ALA A 9 -38.57 7.86 -76.35
N ASN A 10 -38.38 9.17 -76.53
CA ASN A 10 -38.80 9.88 -77.74
C ASN A 10 -37.88 9.64 -78.95
N ALA A 11 -36.59 9.34 -78.74
CA ALA A 11 -35.67 9.03 -79.85
C ALA A 11 -35.96 7.66 -80.50
N ALA A 12 -36.48 6.69 -79.74
CA ALA A 12 -36.83 5.37 -80.25
C ALA A 12 -38.09 5.39 -81.14
N GLN A 13 -38.99 6.37 -80.95
CA GLN A 13 -40.25 6.46 -81.69
C GLN A 13 -40.11 7.15 -83.05
N GLN A 14 -39.08 7.99 -83.26
CA GLN A 14 -38.81 8.62 -84.56
C GLN A 14 -38.00 7.74 -85.55
N LEU A 15 -37.37 6.66 -85.10
CA LEU A 15 -36.59 5.77 -85.98
C LEU A 15 -37.42 4.64 -86.61
N GLY A 16 -38.73 4.57 -86.35
CA GLY A 16 -39.63 3.51 -86.80
C GLY A 16 -40.03 3.50 -88.28
N ARG A 17 -39.40 4.30 -89.16
CA ARG A 17 -39.79 4.39 -90.59
C ARG A 17 -38.64 4.47 -91.60
N PHE A 18 -37.44 4.01 -91.25
CA PHE A 18 -36.40 3.79 -92.26
C PHE A 18 -36.29 2.30 -92.58
N HIS A 19 -36.87 1.91 -93.73
CA HIS A 19 -36.59 0.63 -94.37
C HIS A 19 -35.14 0.65 -94.86
N LEU A 20 -34.22 0.18 -94.01
CA LEU A 20 -32.86 -0.16 -94.43
C LEU A 20 -32.90 -1.50 -95.20
N PRO A 21 -32.15 -1.61 -96.30
CA PRO A 21 -32.10 -2.84 -97.11
C PRO A 21 -31.52 -4.02 -96.31
N PRO A 22 -31.95 -5.27 -96.58
CA PRO A 22 -31.77 -6.37 -95.62
C PRO A 22 -30.35 -6.97 -95.51
N PHE A 23 -29.33 -6.45 -96.21
CA PHE A 23 -28.09 -7.24 -96.43
C PHE A 23 -26.73 -6.58 -96.15
N GLU A 24 -26.64 -5.37 -95.59
CA GLU A 24 -25.32 -4.74 -95.32
C GLU A 24 -25.04 -4.34 -93.85
N ALA A 25 -25.98 -4.52 -92.91
CA ALA A 25 -25.80 -4.10 -91.50
C ALA A 25 -25.13 -5.14 -90.57
N LEU A 26 -25.03 -6.41 -91.00
CA LEU A 26 -24.48 -7.51 -90.20
C LEU A 26 -22.97 -7.38 -89.90
N PRO A 27 -22.10 -6.93 -90.82
CA PRO A 27 -20.66 -6.77 -90.54
C PRO A 27 -20.37 -5.70 -89.48
N ILE A 28 -21.13 -4.61 -89.46
CA ILE A 28 -20.95 -3.50 -88.51
C ILE A 28 -21.34 -3.93 -87.09
N LEU A 29 -22.45 -4.67 -86.93
CA LEU A 29 -22.88 -5.19 -85.63
C LEU A 29 -21.91 -6.25 -85.07
N MET A 30 -21.38 -7.14 -85.92
CA MET A 30 -20.34 -8.10 -85.53
C MET A 30 -19.06 -7.40 -85.09
N TYR A 31 -18.61 -6.38 -85.82
CA TYR A 31 -17.44 -5.58 -85.48
C TYR A 31 -17.59 -4.89 -84.12
N HIS A 32 -18.73 -4.24 -83.84
CA HIS A 32 -18.99 -3.62 -82.54
C HIS A 32 -19.10 -4.64 -81.39
N LYS A 33 -19.68 -5.83 -81.65
CA LYS A 33 -19.74 -6.92 -80.66
C LYS A 33 -18.34 -7.44 -80.31
N ASN A 34 -17.48 -7.66 -81.31
CA ASN A 34 -16.08 -8.05 -81.09
C ASN A 34 -15.29 -6.99 -80.34
N ARG A 35 -15.49 -5.70 -80.67
CA ARG A 35 -14.81 -4.60 -79.97
C ARG A 35 -15.24 -4.50 -78.50
N ARG A 36 -16.53 -4.72 -78.19
CA ARG A 36 -17.03 -4.79 -76.81
C ARG A 36 -16.49 -6.00 -76.05
N ASN A 37 -16.39 -7.16 -76.70
CA ASN A 37 -15.83 -8.37 -76.10
C ASN A 37 -14.34 -8.21 -75.80
N LEU A 38 -13.57 -7.59 -76.72
CA LEU A 38 -12.15 -7.30 -76.51
C LEU A 38 -11.94 -6.29 -75.37
N ALA A 39 -12.76 -5.23 -75.33
CA ALA A 39 -12.71 -4.24 -74.24
C ALA A 39 -13.03 -4.88 -72.88
N ARG A 40 -14.06 -5.73 -72.81
CA ARG A 40 -14.39 -6.51 -71.60
C ARG A 40 -13.25 -7.43 -71.19
N SER A 41 -12.64 -8.17 -72.13
CA SER A 41 -11.50 -9.04 -71.85
C SER A 41 -10.29 -8.28 -71.30
N ARG A 42 -10.04 -7.05 -71.79
CA ARG A 42 -8.99 -6.18 -71.25
C ARG A 42 -9.30 -5.70 -69.84
N VAL A 43 -10.53 -5.28 -69.58
CA VAL A 43 -10.97 -4.85 -68.24
C VAL A 43 -10.84 -6.02 -67.25
N TRP A 44 -11.30 -7.21 -67.61
CA TRP A 44 -11.19 -8.39 -66.74
C TRP A 44 -9.74 -8.78 -66.44
N ARG A 45 -8.82 -8.65 -67.42
CA ARG A 45 -7.38 -8.85 -67.17
C ARG A 45 -6.81 -7.82 -66.19
N LEU A 46 -7.12 -6.54 -66.39
CA LEU A 46 -6.65 -5.49 -65.48
C LEU A 46 -7.22 -5.63 -64.06
N VAL A 47 -8.47 -6.09 -63.93
CA VAL A 47 -9.06 -6.40 -62.61
C VAL A 47 -8.34 -7.57 -61.97
N ALA A 48 -8.09 -8.65 -62.70
CA ALA A 48 -7.36 -9.81 -62.17
C ALA A 48 -5.91 -9.45 -61.77
N GLU A 49 -5.21 -8.67 -62.59
CA GLU A 49 -3.87 -8.15 -62.26
C GLU A 49 -3.91 -7.24 -61.03
N SER A 50 -4.95 -6.39 -60.90
CA SER A 50 -5.14 -5.55 -59.71
C SER A 50 -5.42 -6.37 -58.46
N ASP A 51 -6.23 -7.42 -58.55
CA ASP A 51 -6.54 -8.30 -57.42
C ASP A 51 -5.28 -9.06 -56.97
N GLU A 52 -4.47 -9.55 -57.92
CA GLU A 52 -3.17 -10.19 -57.64
C GLU A 52 -2.19 -9.20 -56.96
N MET A 53 -2.15 -7.94 -57.41
CA MET A 53 -1.32 -6.91 -56.76
C MET A 53 -1.80 -6.57 -55.35
N ILE A 54 -3.12 -6.54 -55.11
CA ILE A 54 -3.69 -6.32 -53.77
C ILE A 54 -3.34 -7.49 -52.85
N GLU A 55 -3.46 -8.73 -53.33
CA GLU A 55 -3.07 -9.92 -52.56
C GLU A 55 -1.57 -9.90 -52.24
N ALA A 56 -0.71 -9.58 -53.20
CA ALA A 56 0.72 -9.44 -52.98
C ALA A 56 1.06 -8.33 -51.97
N ALA A 57 0.38 -7.19 -52.03
CA ALA A 57 0.58 -6.08 -51.09
C ALA A 57 0.16 -6.47 -49.66
N THR A 58 -0.99 -7.13 -49.50
CA THR A 58 -1.45 -7.59 -48.18
C THR A 58 -0.53 -8.65 -47.58
N ASN A 59 0.01 -9.56 -48.40
CA ASN A 59 1.01 -10.52 -47.97
C ASN A 59 2.29 -9.80 -47.50
N LEU A 60 2.80 -8.84 -48.27
CA LEU A 60 3.99 -8.06 -47.88
C LEU A 60 3.77 -7.27 -46.58
N GLU A 61 2.60 -6.64 -46.40
CA GLU A 61 2.25 -5.97 -45.15
C GLU A 61 2.25 -6.93 -43.95
N SER A 62 1.75 -8.14 -44.13
CA SER A 62 1.76 -9.17 -43.09
C SER A 62 3.19 -9.58 -42.70
N GLN A 63 4.08 -9.68 -43.69
CA GLN A 63 5.50 -9.99 -43.48
C GLN A 63 6.23 -8.86 -42.76
N VAL A 64 5.98 -7.60 -43.14
CA VAL A 64 6.54 -6.42 -42.45
C VAL A 64 6.09 -6.39 -41.00
N LYS A 65 4.80 -6.63 -40.72
CA LYS A 65 4.27 -6.71 -39.35
C LYS A 65 4.95 -7.83 -38.54
N ALA A 66 5.13 -9.01 -39.13
CA ALA A 66 5.79 -10.14 -38.48
C ALA A 66 7.28 -9.85 -38.18
N LEU A 67 7.99 -9.21 -39.11
CA LEU A 67 9.39 -8.79 -38.92
C LEU A 67 9.53 -7.71 -37.85
N LEU A 68 8.63 -6.73 -37.82
CA LEU A 68 8.62 -5.68 -36.78
C LEU A 68 8.35 -6.26 -35.38
N ALA A 69 7.42 -7.22 -35.26
CA ALA A 69 7.18 -7.94 -34.01
C ALA A 69 8.44 -8.72 -33.56
N SER A 70 9.09 -9.41 -34.49
CA SER A 70 10.33 -10.16 -34.22
C SER A 70 11.48 -9.25 -33.79
N LEU A 71 11.65 -8.09 -34.43
CA LEU A 71 12.65 -7.09 -34.09
C LEU A 71 12.41 -6.46 -32.72
N THR A 72 11.15 -6.19 -32.38
CA THR A 72 10.76 -5.70 -31.05
C THR A 72 11.07 -6.73 -29.96
N GLN A 73 10.74 -8.00 -30.21
CA GLN A 73 11.07 -9.10 -29.31
C GLN A 73 12.59 -9.30 -29.17
N TRP A 74 13.36 -9.15 -30.24
CA TRP A 74 14.82 -9.24 -30.19
C TRP A 74 15.44 -8.08 -29.41
N LYS A 75 14.99 -6.83 -29.64
CA LYS A 75 15.43 -5.67 -28.86
C LYS A 75 15.16 -5.85 -27.37
N ALA A 76 13.98 -6.35 -27.01
CA ALA A 76 13.65 -6.67 -25.62
C ALA A 76 14.58 -7.75 -25.04
N ARG A 77 14.91 -8.80 -25.81
CA ARG A 77 15.85 -9.84 -25.39
C ARG A 77 17.26 -9.29 -25.15
N VAL A 78 17.77 -8.45 -26.06
CA VAL A 78 19.10 -7.84 -25.93
C VAL A 78 19.15 -6.86 -24.76
N ALA A 79 18.14 -5.99 -24.63
CA ALA A 79 18.05 -5.06 -23.51
C ALA A 79 18.03 -5.81 -22.16
N ASN A 80 17.26 -6.91 -22.09
CA ASN A 80 17.23 -7.77 -20.92
C ASN A 80 18.57 -8.45 -20.67
N SER A 81 19.23 -9.02 -21.68
CA SER A 81 20.53 -9.69 -21.50
C SER A 81 21.64 -8.73 -21.08
N LEU A 82 21.55 -7.46 -21.49
CA LEU A 82 22.52 -6.42 -21.11
C LEU A 82 22.21 -5.77 -19.76
N ALA A 83 21.00 -5.95 -19.22
CA ALA A 83 20.68 -5.47 -17.89
C ALA A 83 21.47 -6.30 -16.86
N GLY A 84 22.50 -5.72 -16.25
CA GLY A 84 23.36 -6.40 -15.27
C GLY A 84 22.59 -7.03 -14.10
N ILE A 85 21.36 -6.57 -13.84
CA ILE A 85 20.48 -7.20 -12.84
C ILE A 85 20.08 -8.63 -13.20
N LEU A 86 20.06 -8.99 -14.49
CA LEU A 86 19.75 -10.35 -14.96
C LEU A 86 20.94 -11.30 -14.89
N SER A 87 22.16 -10.83 -14.63
CA SER A 87 23.33 -11.68 -14.38
C SER A 87 23.62 -11.90 -12.89
N LEU A 88 22.96 -11.14 -11.99
CA LEU A 88 23.12 -11.34 -10.55
C LEU A 88 22.76 -12.76 -10.13
N PRO A 89 23.48 -13.41 -9.21
CA PRO A 89 23.02 -14.62 -8.54
C PRO A 89 21.66 -14.44 -7.84
N THR A 90 20.91 -15.53 -7.69
CA THR A 90 19.55 -15.49 -7.12
C THR A 90 19.57 -14.96 -5.68
N GLU A 91 20.62 -15.23 -4.92
CA GLU A 91 20.82 -14.82 -3.54
C GLU A 91 20.96 -13.29 -3.44
N LEU A 92 21.72 -12.67 -4.35
CA LEU A 92 21.85 -11.22 -4.40
C LEU A 92 20.53 -10.56 -4.81
N LEU A 93 19.83 -11.16 -5.77
CA LEU A 93 18.52 -10.68 -6.18
C LEU A 93 17.51 -10.74 -5.02
N GLN A 94 17.50 -11.85 -4.27
CA GLN A 94 16.67 -12.02 -3.07
C GLN A 94 17.01 -11.00 -1.98
N ARG A 95 18.31 -10.71 -1.76
CA ARG A 95 18.73 -9.67 -0.81
C ARG A 95 18.27 -8.28 -1.21
N ILE A 96 18.31 -7.96 -2.51
CA ILE A 96 17.74 -6.72 -3.06
C ILE A 96 16.24 -6.68 -2.81
N PHE A 97 15.51 -7.77 -3.05
CA PHE A 97 14.07 -7.84 -2.80
C PHE A 97 13.73 -7.58 -1.33
N THR A 98 14.48 -8.19 -0.40
CA THR A 98 14.30 -7.94 1.03
C THR A 98 14.53 -6.46 1.37
N PHE A 99 15.55 -5.83 0.80
CA PHE A 99 15.83 -4.41 1.01
C PHE A 99 14.68 -3.52 0.50
N VAL A 100 14.22 -3.77 -0.73
CA VAL A 100 13.10 -3.04 -1.36
C VAL A 100 11.84 -3.14 -0.50
N VAL A 101 11.41 -4.36 -0.17
CA VAL A 101 10.20 -4.61 0.64
C VAL A 101 10.33 -4.09 2.08
N SER A 102 11.56 -4.00 2.60
CA SER A 102 11.79 -3.47 3.95
C SER A 102 11.76 -1.94 4.00
N GLY A 103 12.26 -1.28 2.96
CA GLY A 103 12.46 0.18 2.92
C GLY A 103 11.19 1.00 2.68
N ASP A 104 10.19 0.43 2.01
CA ASP A 104 8.96 1.15 1.68
C ASP A 104 7.75 0.51 2.39
N LEU A 105 7.49 1.00 3.60
CA LEU A 105 6.32 0.60 4.39
C LEU A 105 5.00 1.07 3.76
N LEU A 106 5.04 2.01 2.81
CA LEU A 106 3.85 2.69 2.27
C LEU A 106 3.32 2.03 1.00
N ALA A 107 4.15 1.28 0.26
CA ALA A 107 3.73 0.52 -0.91
C ALA A 107 3.35 -0.93 -0.52
N PRO A 108 2.09 -1.22 -0.14
CA PRO A 108 1.65 -2.60 0.01
C PRO A 108 1.81 -3.30 -1.35
N ASN A 109 2.15 -4.59 -1.32
CA ASN A 109 2.24 -5.45 -2.50
C ASN A 109 3.52 -5.32 -3.33
N GLN A 110 4.60 -4.71 -2.83
CA GLN A 110 5.88 -4.73 -3.53
C GLN A 110 6.36 -6.16 -3.84
N SER A 111 6.14 -7.12 -2.93
CA SER A 111 6.43 -8.54 -3.18
C SER A 111 5.67 -9.09 -4.39
N ILE A 112 4.41 -8.69 -4.57
CA ILE A 112 3.63 -9.01 -5.77
C ILE A 112 4.25 -8.34 -6.99
N THR A 113 4.51 -7.03 -6.97
CA THR A 113 5.13 -6.32 -8.09
C THR A 113 6.44 -6.97 -8.53
N LEU A 114 7.32 -7.32 -7.58
CA LEU A 114 8.57 -8.03 -7.85
C LEU A 114 8.33 -9.38 -8.55
N SER A 115 7.29 -10.12 -8.15
CA SER A 115 6.95 -11.41 -8.76
C SER A 115 6.36 -11.32 -10.18
N HIS A 116 6.03 -10.12 -10.65
CA HIS A 116 5.47 -9.86 -11.97
C HIS A 116 6.46 -9.25 -12.98
N VAL A 117 7.71 -8.97 -12.59
CA VAL A 117 8.73 -8.38 -13.49
C VAL A 117 9.14 -9.35 -14.59
N CYS A 118 9.62 -10.54 -14.23
CA CYS A 118 9.96 -11.61 -15.18
C CYS A 118 9.90 -12.98 -14.51
N SER A 119 9.99 -14.07 -15.28
CA SER A 119 9.91 -15.45 -14.76
C SER A 119 11.00 -15.78 -13.74
N ARG A 120 12.19 -15.17 -13.88
CA ARG A 120 13.30 -15.32 -12.94
C ARG A 120 13.00 -14.64 -11.61
N TRP A 121 12.52 -13.40 -11.64
CA TRP A 121 12.15 -12.63 -10.45
C TRP A 121 10.99 -13.28 -9.72
N ARG A 122 10.01 -13.81 -10.47
CA ARG A 122 8.92 -14.61 -9.91
C ARG A 122 9.44 -15.77 -9.08
N ARG A 123 10.28 -16.63 -9.65
CA ARG A 123 10.88 -17.77 -8.93
C ARG A 123 11.64 -17.30 -7.68
N ALA A 124 12.55 -16.34 -7.84
CA ALA A 124 13.31 -15.79 -6.73
C ALA A 124 12.44 -15.22 -5.60
N SER A 125 11.33 -14.53 -5.94
CA SER A 125 10.38 -13.99 -4.96
C SER A 125 9.54 -15.05 -4.27
N VAL A 126 9.04 -16.05 -5.00
CA VAL A 126 8.18 -17.13 -4.47
C VAL A 126 9.00 -18.04 -3.55
N ASP A 127 10.28 -18.23 -3.85
CA ASP A 127 11.21 -19.01 -3.04
C ASP A 127 11.74 -18.24 -1.81
N LEU A 128 11.33 -16.98 -1.61
CA LEU A 128 11.73 -16.17 -0.46
C LEU A 128 10.54 -15.87 0.48
N PRO A 129 10.25 -16.75 1.47
CA PRO A 129 9.15 -16.60 2.41
C PRO A 129 9.07 -15.24 3.11
N ALA A 130 10.22 -14.63 3.40
CA ALA A 130 10.32 -13.34 4.08
C ALA A 130 9.60 -12.19 3.34
N LEU A 131 9.41 -12.28 2.01
CA LEU A 131 8.67 -11.27 1.24
C LEU A 131 7.16 -11.34 1.46
N TRP A 132 6.67 -12.46 1.98
CA TRP A 132 5.25 -12.77 2.11
C TRP A 132 4.75 -12.67 3.56
N VAL A 133 5.62 -12.22 4.47
CA VAL A 133 5.31 -12.04 5.90
C VAL A 133 4.47 -10.79 6.16
N ARG A 134 4.64 -9.73 5.35
CA ARG A 134 3.91 -8.46 5.50
C ARG A 134 2.66 -8.48 4.66
N LEU A 135 1.51 -8.68 5.29
CA LEU A 135 0.22 -8.79 4.64
C LEU A 135 -0.63 -7.56 4.91
N ARG A 136 -1.28 -7.02 3.88
CA ARG A 136 -2.25 -5.93 4.03
C ARG A 136 -3.65 -6.44 3.69
N LEU A 137 -4.55 -6.38 4.65
CA LEU A 137 -5.96 -6.67 4.47
C LEU A 137 -6.72 -5.37 4.23
N VAL A 138 -7.42 -5.28 3.10
CA VAL A 138 -8.31 -4.16 2.75
C VAL A 138 -9.72 -4.74 2.55
N PRO A 139 -10.55 -4.77 3.61
CA PRO A 139 -11.93 -5.24 3.50
C PRO A 139 -12.74 -4.37 2.51
N PRO A 140 -13.74 -4.94 1.81
CA PRO A 140 -14.25 -6.31 1.93
C PRO A 140 -13.60 -7.30 0.95
N LYS A 141 -12.46 -6.96 0.32
CA LYS A 141 -11.87 -7.82 -0.72
C LYS A 141 -11.61 -9.23 -0.18
N GLY A 142 -11.91 -10.23 -1.02
CA GLY A 142 -11.85 -11.65 -0.66
C GLY A 142 -10.51 -12.07 -0.05
N ASN A 143 -10.58 -13.07 0.82
CA ASN A 143 -9.47 -13.59 1.60
C ASN A 143 -8.56 -14.57 0.85
N GLU A 144 -8.90 -14.92 -0.39
CA GLU A 144 -8.14 -15.88 -1.21
C GLU A 144 -6.69 -15.41 -1.40
N ALA A 145 -6.49 -14.14 -1.75
CA ALA A 145 -5.15 -13.59 -1.90
C ALA A 145 -4.37 -13.65 -0.58
N LEU A 146 -5.01 -13.34 0.55
CA LEU A 146 -4.37 -13.39 1.87
C LEU A 146 -3.94 -14.83 2.22
N ARG A 147 -4.79 -15.81 1.91
CA ARG A 147 -4.50 -17.24 2.12
C ARG A 147 -3.34 -17.70 1.24
N GLU A 148 -3.32 -17.31 -0.02
CA GLU A 148 -2.21 -17.64 -0.94
C GLU A 148 -0.90 -17.02 -0.47
N LEU A 149 -0.90 -15.75 -0.07
CA LEU A 149 0.28 -15.06 0.45
C LEU A 149 0.79 -15.71 1.75
N SER A 150 -0.13 -16.14 2.62
CA SER A 150 0.23 -16.90 3.83
C SER A 150 0.89 -18.25 3.54
N GLN A 151 0.35 -18.99 2.57
CA GLN A 151 0.96 -20.26 2.15
C GLN A 151 2.38 -20.02 1.65
N ARG A 152 2.61 -18.93 0.90
CA ARG A 152 3.96 -18.53 0.44
C ARG A 152 4.89 -18.11 1.58
N ALA A 153 4.37 -17.66 2.72
CA ALA A 153 5.18 -17.38 3.92
C ALA A 153 5.72 -18.65 4.59
N ARG A 154 5.30 -19.86 4.18
CA ARG A 154 5.81 -21.17 4.63
C ARG A 154 5.91 -21.31 6.17
N GLY A 155 4.91 -20.77 6.88
CA GLY A 155 4.84 -20.83 8.35
C GLY A 155 5.64 -19.76 9.09
N ALA A 156 6.25 -18.81 8.37
CA ALA A 156 6.86 -17.64 9.00
C ALA A 156 5.81 -16.79 9.75
N ALA A 157 6.25 -16.12 10.82
CA ALA A 157 5.41 -15.26 11.62
C ALA A 157 4.96 -14.03 10.81
N ILE A 158 3.68 -13.70 10.85
CA ILE A 158 3.03 -12.75 9.94
C ILE A 158 2.86 -11.39 10.60
N LYS A 159 3.14 -10.35 9.83
CA LYS A 159 2.84 -8.95 10.14
C LYS A 159 1.61 -8.54 9.34
N LEU A 160 0.45 -8.50 10.00
CA LEU A 160 -0.82 -8.19 9.37
C LEU A 160 -1.19 -6.73 9.60
N SER A 161 -1.34 -5.95 8.53
CA SER A 161 -1.90 -4.60 8.56
C SER A 161 -3.33 -4.62 8.02
N ILE A 162 -4.28 -4.09 8.77
CA ILE A 162 -5.69 -4.03 8.38
C ILE A 162 -6.06 -2.57 8.14
N ASP A 163 -6.60 -2.26 6.97
CA ASP A 163 -7.02 -0.91 6.58
C ASP A 163 -8.55 -0.83 6.49
N PHE A 164 -9.18 -0.09 7.40
CA PHE A 164 -10.63 0.03 7.57
C PHE A 164 -11.25 1.24 6.85
N LYS A 165 -10.70 1.69 5.72
CA LYS A 165 -11.27 2.81 4.93
C LYS A 165 -12.76 2.69 4.60
N HIS A 166 -13.32 1.49 4.55
CA HIS A 166 -14.72 1.24 4.18
C HIS A 166 -15.44 0.47 5.29
N ALA A 167 -16.03 1.21 6.24
CA ALA A 167 -16.64 0.75 7.48
C ALA A 167 -17.63 -0.42 7.37
N ARG A 168 -17.12 -1.64 7.49
CA ARG A 168 -17.91 -2.80 7.92
C ARG A 168 -17.20 -3.49 9.07
N PRO A 169 -17.96 -4.07 10.02
CA PRO A 169 -17.41 -4.96 11.03
C PRO A 169 -16.58 -6.07 10.40
N LEU A 170 -15.33 -6.18 10.85
CA LEU A 170 -14.44 -7.26 10.45
C LEU A 170 -14.34 -8.25 11.59
N ASN A 171 -15.01 -9.39 11.46
CA ASN A 171 -14.67 -10.54 12.27
C ASN A 171 -13.37 -11.13 11.71
N LEU A 172 -12.25 -10.95 12.43
CA LEU A 172 -10.94 -11.32 11.92
C LEU A 172 -10.88 -12.82 11.62
N GLU A 173 -11.35 -13.68 12.53
CA GLU A 173 -11.37 -15.14 12.34
C GLU A 173 -12.12 -15.55 11.06
N ARG A 174 -13.29 -14.95 10.79
CA ARG A 174 -14.07 -15.26 9.59
C ARG A 174 -13.37 -14.83 8.30
N HIS A 175 -12.68 -13.70 8.31
CA HIS A 175 -12.06 -13.16 7.10
C HIS A 175 -10.68 -13.76 6.87
N VAL A 176 -9.93 -14.00 7.92
CA VAL A 176 -8.53 -14.40 7.87
C VAL A 176 -8.35 -15.92 7.97
N GLY A 177 -9.26 -16.60 8.67
CA GLY A 177 -9.17 -18.02 8.98
C GLY A 177 -8.32 -18.29 10.23
N PRO A 178 -8.62 -19.36 10.99
CA PRO A 178 -7.94 -19.66 12.26
C PRO A 178 -6.44 -19.95 12.07
N GLU A 179 -6.07 -20.67 11.01
CA GLU A 179 -4.68 -21.02 10.72
C GLU A 179 -3.77 -19.79 10.52
N LEU A 180 -4.32 -18.70 10.00
CA LEU A 180 -3.56 -17.47 9.79
C LEU A 180 -3.46 -16.67 11.07
N VAL A 181 -4.55 -16.63 11.85
CA VAL A 181 -4.61 -15.97 13.15
C VAL A 181 -3.49 -16.47 14.07
N GLU A 182 -3.27 -17.79 14.13
CA GLU A 182 -2.20 -18.42 14.92
C GLU A 182 -0.78 -18.05 14.47
N LYS A 183 -0.63 -17.48 13.27
CA LYS A 183 0.67 -17.05 12.73
C LYS A 183 0.91 -15.55 12.89
N ILE A 184 -0.09 -14.77 13.33
CA ILE A 184 0.05 -13.31 13.47
C ILE A 184 0.99 -13.01 14.63
N ALA A 185 2.17 -12.49 14.32
CA ALA A 185 3.12 -11.98 15.32
C ALA A 185 2.96 -10.49 15.56
N GLU A 186 2.56 -9.74 14.54
CA GLU A 186 2.33 -8.30 14.62
C GLU A 186 1.01 -7.95 13.95
N LEU A 187 0.15 -7.21 14.64
CA LEU A 187 -1.12 -6.75 14.13
C LEU A 187 -1.15 -5.23 14.13
N SER A 188 -1.28 -4.62 12.96
CA SER A 188 -1.47 -3.18 12.80
C SER A 188 -2.87 -2.90 12.29
N VAL A 189 -3.58 -1.99 12.93
CA VAL A 189 -4.93 -1.58 12.60
C VAL A 189 -4.91 -0.12 12.21
N MET A 190 -5.04 0.14 10.91
CA MET A 190 -5.23 1.46 10.33
C MET A 190 -6.73 1.67 10.12
N SER A 191 -7.34 2.65 10.77
CA SER A 191 -8.77 2.89 10.60
C SER A 191 -9.10 4.36 10.71
N SER A 192 -9.69 4.95 9.68
CA SER A 192 -10.36 6.26 9.80
C SER A 192 -11.72 6.14 10.52
N LEU A 193 -12.28 4.94 10.60
CA LEU A 193 -13.63 4.67 11.09
C LEU A 193 -13.55 3.65 12.23
N GLY A 194 -13.11 4.11 13.41
CA GLY A 194 -13.34 3.51 14.75
C GLY A 194 -13.27 1.98 14.89
N PRO A 195 -12.41 1.41 15.77
CA PRO A 195 -12.24 -0.04 15.85
C PRO A 195 -13.42 -0.84 16.47
N SER A 196 -14.58 -0.22 16.73
CA SER A 196 -15.76 -0.78 17.42
C SER A 196 -16.41 -2.02 16.79
N SER A 197 -15.84 -2.49 15.69
CA SER A 197 -16.44 -3.51 14.85
C SER A 197 -15.47 -4.64 14.52
N MET A 198 -14.24 -4.60 15.06
CA MET A 198 -13.28 -5.68 14.92
C MET A 198 -13.39 -6.61 16.12
N ILE A 199 -13.71 -7.88 15.86
CA ILE A 199 -13.68 -8.95 16.85
C ILE A 199 -12.32 -9.62 16.70
N LEU A 200 -11.45 -9.41 17.69
CA LEU A 200 -10.20 -10.17 17.78
C LEU A 200 -10.51 -11.63 18.13
N PRO A 201 -9.68 -12.55 17.64
CA PRO A 201 -9.72 -13.94 18.09
C PRO A 201 -9.53 -14.01 19.61
N GLN A 202 -9.99 -15.11 20.22
CA GLN A 202 -9.84 -15.32 21.66
C GLN A 202 -8.38 -15.46 22.12
N HIS A 203 -7.44 -15.78 21.22
CA HIS A 203 -6.01 -15.94 21.56
C HIS A 203 -5.10 -15.61 20.35
N PRO A 204 -4.95 -14.34 19.92
CA PRO A 204 -3.95 -14.01 18.93
C PRO A 204 -2.56 -14.16 19.59
N PRO A 205 -1.61 -14.89 18.98
CA PRO A 205 -0.21 -14.95 19.45
C PRO A 205 0.56 -13.65 19.13
N ALA A 206 -0.15 -12.57 18.83
CA ALA A 206 0.43 -11.30 18.43
C ALA A 206 1.20 -10.70 19.60
N LYS A 207 2.51 -10.53 19.41
CA LYS A 207 3.40 -9.87 20.37
C LYS A 207 3.32 -8.36 20.25
N LEU A 208 2.98 -7.84 19.07
CA LEU A 208 2.83 -6.41 18.81
C LEU A 208 1.41 -6.11 18.31
N ILE A 209 0.76 -5.13 18.93
CA ILE A 209 -0.47 -4.53 18.42
C ILE A 209 -0.24 -3.04 18.21
N ALA A 210 -0.54 -2.56 17.00
CA ALA A 210 -0.47 -1.15 16.63
C ALA A 210 -1.84 -0.64 16.17
N PHE A 211 -2.21 0.55 16.61
CA PHE A 211 -3.38 1.29 16.15
C PHE A 211 -2.94 2.60 15.52
N SER A 212 -3.51 2.99 14.38
CA SER A 212 -3.20 4.27 13.75
C SER A 212 -4.42 4.96 13.12
N GLU A 213 -4.50 6.29 13.29
CA GLU A 213 -5.44 7.21 12.61
C GLU A 213 -6.92 7.04 12.97
N THR A 214 -7.23 6.54 14.17
CA THR A 214 -8.60 6.27 14.59
C THR A 214 -9.31 7.54 15.05
N SER A 215 -10.18 8.09 14.18
CA SER A 215 -10.85 9.39 14.42
C SER A 215 -12.31 9.32 14.90
N ASN A 216 -12.85 8.14 15.22
CA ASN A 216 -14.26 8.03 15.65
C ASN A 216 -14.40 7.85 17.16
N ASN A 217 -15.42 8.50 17.72
CA ASN A 217 -15.85 8.41 19.13
C ASN A 217 -16.44 7.04 19.53
N SER A 218 -16.50 6.10 18.60
CA SER A 218 -17.05 4.78 18.89
C SER A 218 -16.03 3.99 19.71
N LYS A 219 -16.43 3.58 20.93
CA LYS A 219 -15.63 2.75 21.85
C LYS A 219 -15.15 1.51 21.09
N PRO A 220 -13.86 1.30 20.84
CA PRO A 220 -13.40 0.06 20.27
C PRO A 220 -13.68 -1.08 21.25
N SER A 221 -14.58 -1.99 20.88
CA SER A 221 -14.87 -3.23 21.60
C SER A 221 -13.72 -4.25 21.54
N LEU A 222 -12.59 -3.84 20.96
CA LEU A 222 -11.49 -4.69 20.56
C LEU A 222 -10.76 -5.37 21.70
N ILE A 223 -10.70 -4.72 22.86
CA ILE A 223 -9.75 -5.10 23.90
C ILE A 223 -10.43 -5.76 25.10
N THR A 224 -11.76 -5.92 25.15
CA THR A 224 -12.40 -6.56 26.32
C THR A 224 -12.15 -8.07 26.46
N SER A 225 -11.36 -8.66 25.58
CA SER A 225 -11.04 -10.08 25.62
C SER A 225 -9.74 -10.34 26.41
N PRO A 226 -9.68 -11.39 27.28
CA PRO A 226 -8.45 -11.84 27.95
C PRO A 226 -7.34 -12.30 26.97
N SER A 227 -7.64 -12.27 25.67
CA SER A 227 -6.79 -12.65 24.55
C SER A 227 -5.49 -11.84 24.44
N LEU A 228 -5.43 -10.66 25.05
CA LEU A 228 -4.28 -9.75 24.93
C LEU A 228 -3.21 -9.95 26.01
N SER A 229 -3.34 -10.96 26.86
CA SER A 229 -2.39 -11.22 27.94
C SER A 229 -0.95 -11.40 27.47
N HIS A 230 -0.73 -11.90 26.24
CA HIS A 230 0.59 -12.16 25.65
C HIS A 230 1.22 -10.98 24.89
N ILE A 231 0.56 -9.81 24.84
CA ILE A 231 1.13 -8.65 24.15
C ILE A 231 2.42 -8.21 24.86
N GLN A 232 3.45 -7.99 24.05
CA GLN A 232 4.73 -7.44 24.50
C GLN A 232 4.87 -5.96 24.12
N ARG A 233 4.27 -5.54 23.00
CA ARG A 233 4.36 -4.17 22.51
C ARG A 233 3.01 -3.61 22.06
N LEU A 234 2.66 -2.45 22.58
CA LEU A 234 1.45 -1.71 22.22
C LEU A 234 1.82 -0.37 21.60
N GLU A 235 1.36 -0.10 20.38
CA GLU A 235 1.49 1.19 19.73
C GLU A 235 0.12 1.81 19.45
N MET A 236 -0.06 3.08 19.80
CA MET A 236 -1.29 3.83 19.53
C MET A 236 -0.92 5.18 18.93
N ARG A 237 -1.16 5.32 17.62
CA ARG A 237 -0.81 6.48 16.81
C ARG A 237 -2.03 7.31 16.41
N ASN A 238 -2.05 8.60 16.71
CA ASN A 238 -3.16 9.51 16.35
C ASN A 238 -4.54 8.97 16.76
N VAL A 239 -4.64 8.51 18.00
CA VAL A 239 -5.88 7.95 18.54
C VAL A 239 -6.66 9.05 19.25
N THR A 240 -7.87 9.36 18.78
CA THR A 240 -8.66 10.48 19.34
C THR A 240 -9.61 10.08 20.46
N PHE A 241 -9.84 8.78 20.68
CA PHE A 241 -10.74 8.31 21.73
C PHE A 241 -10.01 8.15 23.09
N PRO A 242 -10.75 8.18 24.22
CA PRO A 242 -10.17 7.91 25.54
C PRO A 242 -9.57 6.51 25.61
N ILE A 243 -8.27 6.37 25.89
CA ILE A 243 -7.63 5.04 26.01
C ILE A 243 -8.28 4.20 27.10
N SER A 244 -8.73 4.84 28.18
CA SER A 244 -9.46 4.19 29.27
C SER A 244 -10.79 3.59 28.83
N SER A 245 -11.36 4.04 27.72
CA SER A 245 -12.53 3.40 27.13
C SER A 245 -12.19 2.17 26.30
N VAL A 246 -10.95 2.00 25.87
CA VAL A 246 -10.57 0.84 25.06
C VAL A 246 -10.25 -0.35 25.95
N ILE A 247 -9.52 -0.06 27.01
CA ILE A 247 -8.88 -1.06 27.84
C ILE A 247 -9.63 -1.08 29.15
N ASP A 248 -10.71 -1.87 29.19
CA ASP A 248 -11.24 -2.38 30.45
C ASP A 248 -10.06 -2.94 31.26
N PRO A 249 -10.07 -2.88 32.60
CA PRO A 249 -8.91 -3.21 33.44
C PRO A 249 -8.44 -4.64 33.19
N LEU A 250 -7.49 -4.77 32.27
CA LEU A 250 -6.94 -6.01 31.78
C LEU A 250 -5.47 -6.01 32.14
N PRO A 251 -5.01 -7.02 32.88
CA PRO A 251 -3.60 -7.15 33.18
C PRO A 251 -2.84 -7.51 31.90
N PHE A 252 -1.76 -6.79 31.64
CA PHE A 252 -0.79 -7.09 30.60
C PHE A 252 0.54 -7.53 31.24
N PRO A 253 0.60 -8.78 31.75
CA PRO A 253 1.76 -9.25 32.51
C PRO A 253 3.06 -9.26 31.70
N TYR A 254 2.96 -9.37 30.36
CA TYR A 254 4.10 -9.46 29.45
C TYR A 254 4.38 -8.16 28.67
N LEU A 255 3.65 -7.07 28.95
CA LEU A 255 3.80 -5.82 28.21
C LEU A 255 5.12 -5.15 28.58
N THR A 256 6.01 -5.08 27.60
CA THR A 256 7.37 -4.57 27.72
C THR A 256 7.55 -3.17 27.18
N SER A 257 6.75 -2.81 26.16
CA SER A 257 6.90 -1.56 25.43
C SER A 257 5.57 -0.93 25.06
N ILE A 258 5.43 0.36 25.33
CA ILE A 258 4.25 1.16 25.02
C ILE A 258 4.67 2.40 24.25
N SER A 259 4.04 2.66 23.11
CA SER A 259 4.18 3.90 22.35
C SER A 259 2.81 4.53 22.14
N LEU A 260 2.58 5.69 22.73
CA LEU A 260 1.31 6.39 22.69
C LEU A 260 1.50 7.77 22.05
N SER A 261 0.57 8.17 21.19
CA SER A 261 0.53 9.54 20.66
C SER A 261 -0.87 10.14 20.73
N SER A 262 -0.95 11.47 20.84
CA SER A 262 -2.17 12.24 20.99
C SER A 262 -2.99 11.87 22.24
N VAL A 263 -2.29 11.51 23.31
CA VAL A 263 -2.89 11.08 24.59
C VAL A 263 -2.81 12.21 25.62
N THR A 264 -3.93 12.47 26.29
CA THR A 264 -3.97 13.39 27.43
C THR A 264 -3.31 12.76 28.65
N SER A 265 -2.68 13.58 29.48
CA SER A 265 -1.99 13.12 30.69
C SER A 265 -2.90 12.31 31.62
N HIS A 266 -4.16 12.72 31.77
CA HIS A 266 -5.17 11.97 32.55
C HIS A 266 -5.42 10.56 31.99
N HIS A 267 -5.64 10.41 30.68
CA HIS A 267 -5.89 9.09 30.07
C HIS A 267 -4.65 8.19 30.12
N LEU A 268 -3.45 8.75 30.01
CA LEU A 268 -2.20 8.02 30.18
C LEU A 268 -2.11 7.39 31.58
N ILE A 269 -2.28 8.20 32.63
CA ILE A 269 -2.19 7.71 34.01
C ILE A 269 -3.27 6.65 34.28
N GLN A 270 -4.51 6.92 33.84
CA GLN A 270 -5.61 5.97 34.00
C GLN A 270 -5.31 4.63 33.31
N PHE A 271 -4.77 4.67 32.09
CA PHE A 271 -4.35 3.49 31.35
C PHE A 271 -3.23 2.73 32.05
N LEU A 272 -2.17 3.41 32.49
CA LEU A 272 -1.04 2.75 33.15
C LEU A 272 -1.43 2.13 34.51
N ARG A 273 -2.42 2.69 35.20
CA ARG A 273 -3.02 2.09 36.40
C ARG A 273 -3.80 0.82 36.07
N SER A 274 -4.59 0.84 35.00
CA SER A 274 -5.45 -0.29 34.62
C SER A 274 -4.68 -1.44 33.97
N ALA A 275 -3.61 -1.14 33.24
CA ALA A 275 -2.84 -2.11 32.46
C ALA A 275 -2.09 -3.16 33.31
N GLN A 276 -1.77 -2.87 34.58
CA GLN A 276 -0.99 -3.77 35.45
C GLN A 276 0.19 -4.45 34.72
N ALA A 277 1.08 -3.63 34.14
CA ALA A 277 2.21 -4.08 33.33
C ALA A 277 3.52 -4.02 34.13
N PRO A 278 3.86 -5.06 34.93
CA PRO A 278 5.04 -5.04 35.79
C PRO A 278 6.37 -5.13 35.02
N LEU A 279 6.33 -5.55 33.74
CA LEU A 279 7.51 -5.70 32.90
C LEU A 279 7.73 -4.53 31.94
N LEU A 280 6.99 -3.42 32.12
CA LEU A 280 7.07 -2.26 31.24
C LEU A 280 8.40 -1.53 31.43
N HIS A 281 9.32 -1.70 30.48
CA HIS A 281 10.61 -1.02 30.49
C HIS A 281 10.68 0.13 29.49
N ASP A 282 9.96 0.05 28.38
CA ASP A 282 9.93 1.09 27.34
C ASP A 282 8.60 1.86 27.35
N LEU A 283 8.66 3.18 27.56
CA LEU A 283 7.51 4.06 27.43
C LEU A 283 7.84 5.23 26.50
N GLN A 284 7.14 5.30 25.38
CA GLN A 284 7.17 6.41 24.44
C GLN A 284 5.84 7.16 24.48
N ILE A 285 5.90 8.47 24.67
CA ILE A 285 4.73 9.36 24.75
C ILE A 285 4.93 10.51 23.77
N GLU A 286 3.98 10.69 22.87
CA GLU A 286 3.88 11.83 21.95
C GLU A 286 2.60 12.57 22.31
N SER A 287 2.65 13.45 23.32
CA SER A 287 1.42 14.06 23.84
C SER A 287 1.02 15.27 23.01
N SER A 288 -0.28 15.37 22.72
CA SER A 288 -0.90 16.56 22.11
C SER A 288 -1.46 17.53 23.14
N ASP A 289 -1.47 17.17 24.44
CA ASP A 289 -2.06 17.98 25.51
C ASP A 289 -0.97 18.56 26.42
N TYR A 290 -1.19 19.80 26.85
CA TYR A 290 -0.23 20.60 27.62
C TYR A 290 -0.53 20.61 29.11
N ARG A 291 -1.54 19.86 29.55
CA ARG A 291 -1.99 19.87 30.93
C ARG A 291 -1.27 18.85 31.79
N TYR A 292 -0.81 19.32 32.94
CA TYR A 292 -0.18 18.53 34.00
C TYR A 292 -1.07 17.34 34.41
N PRO A 293 -0.56 16.09 34.43
CA PRO A 293 -1.25 15.01 35.13
C PRO A 293 -1.26 15.36 36.62
N SER A 294 -2.41 15.74 37.17
CA SER A 294 -2.59 15.96 38.62
C SER A 294 -2.22 14.73 39.45
N ASP A 295 -2.28 13.57 38.81
CA ASP A 295 -2.21 12.27 39.40
C ASP A 295 -0.79 11.69 39.30
N PRO A 296 -0.23 11.17 40.41
CA PRO A 296 1.08 10.53 40.38
C PRO A 296 1.04 9.26 39.51
N MET A 297 2.20 8.97 38.91
CA MET A 297 2.43 7.72 38.18
C MET A 297 2.25 6.50 39.09
N PRO A 298 1.77 5.36 38.56
CA PRO A 298 1.63 4.16 39.35
C PRO A 298 3.00 3.64 39.82
N PRO A 299 3.17 3.26 41.11
CA PRO A 299 4.45 2.82 41.65
C PRO A 299 5.09 1.67 40.87
N HIS A 300 4.30 0.70 40.40
CA HIS A 300 4.81 -0.45 39.63
C HIS A 300 5.44 -0.05 38.29
N ILE A 301 4.99 1.05 37.68
CA ILE A 301 5.63 1.61 36.48
C ILE A 301 6.90 2.37 36.88
N VAL A 302 6.88 3.06 38.03
CA VAL A 302 8.05 3.75 38.58
C VAL A 302 9.23 2.79 38.80
N ASP A 303 8.94 1.59 39.28
CA ASP A 303 9.98 0.63 39.58
C ASP A 303 10.45 -0.17 38.35
N SER A 304 9.69 -0.22 37.26
CA SER A 304 10.03 -1.06 36.08
C SER A 304 10.60 -0.29 34.89
N LEU A 305 10.37 1.01 34.81
CA LEU A 305 10.71 1.79 33.61
C LEU A 305 12.22 2.02 33.45
N VAL A 306 12.76 1.64 32.29
CA VAL A 306 14.19 1.75 31.94
C VAL A 306 14.41 2.82 30.87
N HIS A 307 13.47 2.96 29.94
CA HIS A 307 13.57 3.83 28.79
C HIS A 307 12.31 4.70 28.69
N LEU A 308 12.49 6.02 28.77
CA LEU A 308 11.40 6.99 28.63
C LEU A 308 11.71 7.91 27.45
N LYS A 309 10.84 7.89 26.45
CA LYS A 309 10.88 8.79 25.31
C LYS A 309 9.66 9.71 25.32
N ILE A 310 9.88 11.02 25.28
CA ILE A 310 8.82 12.01 25.20
C ILE A 310 9.02 12.85 23.94
N VAL A 311 7.99 12.94 23.13
CA VAL A 311 7.96 13.65 21.84
C VAL A 311 6.91 14.77 21.92
N ASP A 312 7.25 15.96 21.43
CA ASP A 312 6.32 17.07 21.17
C ASP A 312 5.54 17.62 22.36
N SER A 313 6.09 17.54 23.58
CA SER A 313 5.44 18.07 24.78
C SER A 313 6.30 19.08 25.55
N PRO A 314 6.52 20.30 25.02
CA PRO A 314 7.33 21.31 25.70
C PRO A 314 6.72 21.81 27.02
N TYR A 315 5.41 21.62 27.22
CA TYR A 315 4.71 22.06 28.42
C TYR A 315 4.61 20.99 29.52
N MET A 316 4.84 19.71 29.18
CA MET A 316 4.96 18.67 30.22
C MET A 316 6.27 18.78 30.99
N LEU A 317 7.24 19.59 30.57
CA LEU A 317 8.60 19.53 31.07
C LEU A 317 8.75 19.87 32.57
N PRO A 318 8.10 20.91 33.13
CA PRO A 318 8.06 21.11 34.58
C PRO A 318 7.23 20.06 35.32
N SER A 319 6.51 19.20 34.59
CA SER A 319 5.76 18.09 35.17
C SER A 319 6.62 16.84 35.26
N LEU A 320 7.63 16.69 34.41
CA LEU A 320 8.45 15.49 34.32
C LEU A 320 9.47 15.34 35.45
N PHE A 321 9.41 16.17 36.50
CA PHE A 321 10.26 15.95 37.68
C PHE A 321 10.04 14.58 38.32
N TRP A 322 8.81 14.05 38.30
CA TRP A 322 8.57 12.66 38.72
C TRP A 322 9.41 11.68 37.91
N ALA A 323 9.78 12.02 36.68
CA ALA A 323 10.62 11.17 35.86
C ALA A 323 12.09 11.10 36.28
N PHE A 324 12.54 11.98 37.17
CA PHE A 324 13.87 11.87 37.76
C PHE A 324 13.86 11.04 39.05
N GLU A 325 12.66 10.66 39.53
CA GLU A 325 12.48 9.79 40.69
C GLU A 325 12.41 8.31 40.31
N PHE A 326 12.38 7.95 39.02
CA PHE A 326 12.48 6.55 38.59
C PHE A 326 13.84 5.97 38.99
N PRO A 327 13.91 4.97 39.89
CA PRO A 327 15.18 4.40 40.33
C PRO A 327 15.92 3.75 39.15
N ASN A 328 15.20 3.10 38.23
CA ASN A 328 15.75 2.23 37.19
C ASN A 328 15.83 2.86 35.78
N LEU A 329 15.48 4.14 35.63
CA LEU A 329 15.50 4.80 34.33
C LEU A 329 16.94 4.99 33.81
N GLU A 330 17.34 4.32 32.74
CA GLU A 330 18.68 4.42 32.15
C GLU A 330 18.75 5.46 31.03
N THR A 331 17.70 5.54 30.20
CA THR A 331 17.66 6.49 29.09
C THR A 331 16.43 7.37 29.17
N PHE A 332 16.66 8.67 28.99
CA PHE A 332 15.61 9.66 28.89
C PHE A 332 15.83 10.44 27.60
N HIS A 333 14.93 10.24 26.64
CA HIS A 333 14.97 10.90 25.35
C HIS A 333 13.84 11.93 25.26
N LEU A 334 14.22 13.19 25.11
CA LEU A 334 13.30 14.27 24.86
C LEU A 334 13.47 14.73 23.41
N GLU A 335 12.42 14.57 22.61
CA GLU A 335 12.35 15.04 21.24
C GLU A 335 11.36 16.21 21.17
N CYS A 336 11.84 17.37 20.75
CA CYS A 336 11.05 18.59 20.65
C CYS A 336 10.99 18.98 19.17
N ARG A 337 9.85 18.80 18.49
CA ARG A 337 9.68 19.29 17.11
C ARG A 337 9.27 20.76 17.13
N THR A 338 9.99 21.56 16.34
CA THR A 338 9.86 23.02 16.22
C THR A 338 8.61 23.46 15.47
N HIS A 339 7.94 22.54 14.78
CA HIS A 339 7.00 22.86 13.71
C HIS A 339 5.54 22.98 14.17
N GLN A 340 5.27 23.72 15.24
CA GLN A 340 3.89 24.12 15.54
C GLN A 340 3.53 25.42 14.81
N PRO A 341 2.56 25.41 13.88
CA PRO A 341 2.11 26.62 13.22
C PRO A 341 1.50 27.58 14.25
N GLY A 342 2.19 28.69 14.54
CA GLY A 342 1.70 29.77 15.41
C GLY A 342 2.55 30.09 16.64
N MET A 343 3.56 29.28 17.01
CA MET A 343 4.55 29.70 18.03
C MET A 343 5.68 30.47 17.36
N THR A 344 5.99 31.66 17.89
CA THR A 344 7.19 32.40 17.50
C THR A 344 8.42 31.63 17.98
N GLY A 345 9.43 31.43 17.11
CA GLY A 345 10.60 30.59 17.44
C GLY A 345 11.35 30.98 18.72
N VAL A 346 11.22 32.24 19.17
CA VAL A 346 11.89 32.77 20.36
C VAL A 346 11.31 32.21 21.68
N THR A 347 9.99 32.04 21.78
CA THR A 347 9.37 31.54 23.03
C THR A 347 9.64 30.04 23.22
N TYR A 348 9.68 29.30 22.12
CA TYR A 348 9.99 27.87 22.12
C TYR A 348 11.44 27.59 22.56
N ASP A 349 12.41 28.31 21.99
CA ASP A 349 13.83 28.12 22.28
C ASP A 349 14.15 28.40 23.76
N ASN A 350 13.54 29.45 24.34
CA ASN A 350 13.70 29.76 25.76
C ASN A 350 13.15 28.66 26.68
N SER A 351 11.98 28.08 26.36
CA SER A 351 11.40 26.98 27.13
C SER A 351 12.24 25.70 27.04
N VAL A 352 12.71 25.35 25.84
CA VAL A 352 13.60 24.20 25.64
C VAL A 352 14.90 24.39 26.41
N ARG A 353 15.54 25.56 26.33
CA ARG A 353 16.79 25.85 27.08
C ARG A 353 16.59 25.80 28.59
N ALA A 354 15.49 26.37 29.10
CA ALA A 354 15.18 26.33 30.53
C ALA A 354 15.09 24.88 31.02
N VAL A 355 14.43 24.03 30.23
CA VAL A 355 14.27 22.62 30.57
C VAL A 355 15.59 21.87 30.45
N MET A 356 16.37 22.11 29.41
CA MET A 356 17.68 21.46 29.27
C MET A 356 18.60 21.80 30.45
N LYS A 357 18.55 23.04 30.96
CA LYS A 357 19.28 23.44 32.17
C LYS A 357 18.82 22.66 33.40
N GLU A 358 17.52 22.43 33.53
CA GLU A 358 16.92 21.74 34.66
C GLU A 358 17.14 20.23 34.61
N VAL A 359 16.94 19.60 33.46
CA VAL A 359 17.28 18.20 33.18
C VAL A 359 18.76 17.93 33.46
N SER A 360 19.65 18.86 33.08
CA SER A 360 21.09 18.77 33.38
C SER A 360 21.37 18.90 34.89
N ALA A 361 20.64 19.78 35.59
CA ALA A 361 20.77 19.91 37.04
C ALA A 361 20.31 18.64 37.76
N LEU A 362 19.23 18.00 37.29
CA LEU A 362 18.71 16.77 37.87
C LEU A 362 19.59 15.56 37.58
N SER A 363 20.11 15.44 36.35
CA SER A 363 21.05 14.36 36.00
C SER A 363 22.31 14.41 36.89
N SER A 364 22.79 15.60 37.22
CA SER A 364 23.94 15.77 38.12
C SER A 364 23.70 15.31 39.57
N ARG A 365 22.43 15.25 40.00
CA ARG A 365 22.04 14.80 41.35
C ARG A 365 21.89 13.28 41.44
N ARG A 366 21.70 12.60 40.30
CA ARG A 366 21.44 11.16 40.25
C ARG A 366 22.76 10.38 40.30
N ARG A 367 22.83 9.36 41.15
CA ARG A 367 23.97 8.44 41.22
C ARG A 367 23.84 7.37 40.13
N GLY A 368 24.05 7.74 38.88
CA GLY A 368 24.04 6.79 37.76
C GLY A 368 24.13 7.47 36.39
N PRO A 369 24.60 6.77 35.35
CA PRO A 369 24.65 7.32 34.00
C PRO A 369 23.22 7.44 33.44
N LEU A 370 22.71 8.67 33.36
CA LEU A 370 21.51 8.97 32.58
C LEU A 370 21.94 9.44 31.20
N PHE A 371 21.66 8.65 30.16
CA PHE A 371 21.92 9.07 28.79
C PHE A 371 20.81 10.01 28.32
N LEU A 372 21.16 11.29 28.24
CA LEU A 372 20.32 12.34 27.68
C LEU A 372 20.62 12.47 26.20
N ALA A 373 19.81 11.82 25.37
CA ALA A 373 19.83 12.03 23.93
C ALA A 373 18.82 13.12 23.59
N ASN A 374 19.29 14.23 23.02
CA ASN A 374 18.44 15.29 22.50
C ASN A 374 18.62 15.37 20.99
N THR A 375 17.50 15.37 20.28
CA THR A 375 17.45 15.64 18.85
C THR A 375 16.47 16.78 18.63
N ILE A 376 17.03 17.96 18.36
CA ILE A 376 16.27 19.09 17.82
C ILE A 376 16.24 18.87 16.32
N ASN A 377 15.12 18.36 15.80
CA ASN A 377 14.90 18.33 14.35
C ASN A 377 14.40 19.71 13.94
N PRO A 378 15.14 20.45 13.09
CA PRO A 378 14.79 21.80 12.67
C PRO A 378 13.49 21.86 11.86
#